data_AF-A0A535L4Y6-F1
#
_entry.id   AF-A0A535L4Y6-F1
#
_cell.length_a   1.000
_cell.length_b   1.000
_cell.length_c   1.000
_cell.angle_alpha   90.00
_cell.angle_beta   90.00
_cell.angle_gamma   90.00
#
_symmetry.space_group_name_H-M   'P 1'
#
loop_
_entity.id
_entity.type
_entity.pdbx_description
1 polymer ?
#
loop_
_entity_poly.entity_id
_entity_poly.type
_entity_poly.pdbx_seq_one_letter_code
_entity_poly.pdbx_strand_id
1 'polypeptide(L)'
;MDEARKPLYAYLQATGGTKRTYVFLSQRSERLTEGAIHYWFRKLKALATKAQFPVVQHLTFHDLRQDFAYRAREAGWSIEEVANYLGLATKKGALSTFL
;
A
#
# COMPACT_ATOMS: atom_id res chain seq x y z
N MET A 1 1.20 -15.68 14.15
CA MET A 1 0.38 -15.00 13.12
C MET A 1 1.22 -13.86 12.56
N ASP A 2 1.38 -13.81 11.25
CA ASP A 2 2.19 -12.81 10.53
C ASP A 2 1.73 -11.38 10.85
N GLU A 3 2.64 -10.49 11.28
CA GLU A 3 2.30 -9.17 11.85
C GLU A 3 1.50 -8.31 10.87
N ALA A 4 1.85 -8.37 9.59
CA ALA A 4 1.17 -7.65 8.52
C ALA A 4 -0.30 -8.09 8.32
N ARG A 5 -0.67 -9.30 8.76
CA ARG A 5 -2.03 -9.85 8.60
C ARG A 5 -2.94 -9.49 9.75
N LYS A 6 -2.39 -9.11 10.92
CA LYS A 6 -3.20 -8.80 12.12
C LYS A 6 -4.20 -7.65 11.85
N PRO A 7 -3.84 -6.51 11.22
CA PRO A 7 -4.78 -5.42 11.00
C PRO A 7 -5.90 -5.80 10.04
N LEU A 8 -5.58 -6.53 8.96
CA LEU A 8 -6.58 -7.02 8.01
C LEU A 8 -7.55 -8.00 8.68
N TYR A 9 -7.03 -8.94 9.47
CA TYR A 9 -7.86 -9.88 10.21
C TYR A 9 -8.80 -9.16 11.18
N ALA A 10 -8.30 -8.22 11.98
CA ALA A 10 -9.11 -7.43 12.89
C ALA A 10 -10.22 -6.65 12.15
N TYR A 11 -9.88 -6.05 11.00
CA TYR A 11 -10.86 -5.37 10.14
C TYR A 11 -11.95 -6.33 9.65
N LEU A 12 -11.58 -7.52 9.17
CA LEU A 12 -12.53 -8.51 8.67
C LEU A 12 -13.48 -9.02 9.77
N GLN A 13 -12.97 -9.21 10.99
CA GLN A 13 -13.79 -9.60 12.15
C GLN A 13 -14.74 -8.49 12.58
N ALA A 14 -14.27 -7.23 12.64
CA ALA A 14 -15.09 -6.09 13.02
C ALA A 14 -16.19 -5.76 12.00
N THR A 15 -15.98 -6.14 10.73
CA THR A 15 -16.91 -5.90 9.62
C THR A 15 -17.71 -7.16 9.24
N GLY A 16 -17.83 -8.13 10.15
CA GLY A 16 -18.42 -9.45 9.89
C GLY A 16 -19.81 -9.44 9.24
N GLY A 17 -20.21 -10.60 8.68
CA GLY A 17 -21.62 -10.92 8.47
C GLY A 17 -22.20 -10.86 7.05
N THR A 18 -21.45 -10.61 5.98
CA THR A 18 -22.01 -10.63 4.61
C THR A 18 -21.09 -11.23 3.56
N LYS A 19 -21.68 -11.96 2.60
CA LYS A 19 -21.06 -12.31 1.33
C LYS A 19 -20.71 -11.00 0.62
N ARG A 20 -19.42 -10.70 0.50
CA ARG A 20 -18.92 -9.44 -0.06
C ARG A 20 -18.00 -9.70 -1.23
N THR A 21 -18.17 -8.92 -2.30
CA THR A 21 -17.31 -8.97 -3.50
C THR A 21 -15.96 -8.29 -3.23
N TYR A 22 -15.95 -7.27 -2.37
CA TYR A 22 -14.77 -6.46 -2.07
C TYR A 22 -14.35 -6.59 -0.62
N VAL A 23 -13.03 -6.55 -0.38
CA VAL A 23 -12.45 -6.58 0.97
C VAL A 23 -12.71 -5.25 1.67
N PHE A 24 -12.33 -4.12 1.04
CA PHE A 24 -12.50 -2.79 1.61
C PHE A 24 -13.78 -2.13 1.11
N LEU A 25 -14.71 -1.92 2.03
CA LEU A 25 -16.03 -1.33 1.76
C LEU A 25 -16.02 0.19 1.96
N SER A 26 -17.06 0.86 1.45
CA SER A 26 -17.31 2.29 1.66
C SER A 26 -18.67 2.49 2.33
N GLN A 27 -18.84 3.58 3.08
CA GLN A 27 -20.14 3.96 3.62
C GLN A 27 -21.09 4.50 2.54
N ARG A 28 -20.56 4.93 1.38
CA ARG A 28 -21.30 5.59 0.30
C ARG A 28 -21.31 4.79 -1.01
N SER A 29 -20.68 3.63 -1.04
CA SER A 29 -20.54 2.77 -2.23
C SER A 29 -20.22 1.35 -1.81
N GLU A 30 -20.37 0.39 -2.73
CA GLU A 30 -20.06 -1.03 -2.48
C GLU A 30 -18.57 -1.26 -2.13
N ARG A 31 -17.67 -0.38 -2.56
CA ARG A 31 -16.22 -0.51 -2.32
C ARG A 31 -15.54 0.82 -2.03
N LEU A 32 -14.39 0.75 -1.37
CA LEU A 32 -13.45 1.86 -1.34
C LEU A 32 -12.90 2.09 -2.76
N THR A 33 -13.12 3.30 -3.29
CA THR A 33 -12.65 3.68 -4.63
C THR A 33 -11.26 4.31 -4.57
N GLU A 34 -10.59 4.39 -5.72
CA GLU A 34 -9.30 5.07 -5.83
C GLU A 34 -9.40 6.56 -5.46
N GLY A 35 -10.43 7.26 -5.95
CA GLY A 35 -10.65 8.65 -5.56
C GLY A 35 -10.85 8.83 -4.05
N ALA A 36 -11.55 7.89 -3.40
CA ALA A 36 -11.78 7.91 -1.96
C ALA A 36 -10.49 7.64 -1.16
N ILE A 37 -9.67 6.67 -1.56
CA ILE A 37 -8.40 6.40 -0.85
C ILE A 37 -7.39 7.54 -1.04
N HIS A 38 -7.34 8.16 -2.22
CA HIS A 38 -6.51 9.35 -2.44
C HIS A 38 -7.00 10.55 -1.63
N TYR A 39 -8.32 10.75 -1.52
CA TYR A 39 -8.89 11.80 -0.67
C TYR A 39 -8.54 11.55 0.81
N TRP A 40 -8.73 10.32 1.29
CA TRP A 40 -8.36 9.92 2.65
C TRP A 40 -6.87 10.16 2.92
N PHE A 41 -5.98 9.79 2.00
CA PHE A 41 -4.55 9.96 2.18
C PHE A 41 -4.15 11.45 2.25
N ARG A 42 -4.78 12.32 1.45
CA ARG A 42 -4.60 13.78 1.60
C ARG A 42 -5.04 14.28 2.97
N LYS A 43 -6.17 13.79 3.49
CA LYS A 43 -6.65 14.14 4.84
C LYS A 43 -5.71 13.64 5.93
N LEU A 44 -5.17 12.43 5.80
CA LEU A 44 -4.17 11.88 6.71
C LEU A 44 -2.91 12.75 6.75
N LYS A 45 -2.37 13.12 5.58
CA LYS A 45 -1.20 14.02 5.49
C LYS A 45 -1.45 15.39 6.12
N ALA A 46 -2.68 15.89 6.07
CA ALA A 46 -3.05 17.17 6.69
C ALA A 46 -3.04 17.14 8.23
N LEU A 47 -2.99 15.96 8.86
CA LEU A 47 -2.85 15.82 10.31
C LEU A 47 -1.38 15.92 10.78
N ALA A 48 -0.44 15.99 9.85
CA ALA A 48 0.98 16.12 10.18
C ALA A 48 1.27 17.43 10.91
N THR A 49 2.15 17.37 11.90
CA THR A 49 2.66 18.58 12.57
C THR A 49 3.41 19.49 11.57
N LYS A 50 3.60 20.77 11.92
CA LYS A 50 4.37 21.72 11.09
C LYS A 50 5.77 21.20 10.72
N ALA A 51 6.41 20.44 11.62
CA ALA A 51 7.72 19.85 11.38
C ALA A 51 7.68 18.63 10.45
N GLN A 52 6.61 17.83 10.51
CA GLN A 52 6.45 16.62 9.67
C GLN A 52 5.93 16.95 8.28
N PHE A 53 5.12 17.99 8.15
CA PHE A 53 4.42 18.33 6.91
C PHE A 53 5.35 18.46 5.69
N PRO A 54 6.52 19.12 5.76
CA PRO A 54 7.44 19.21 4.62
C PRO A 54 7.89 17.85 4.08
N VAL A 55 8.01 16.85 4.95
CA VAL A 55 8.47 15.50 4.61
C VAL A 55 7.34 14.66 4.01
N VAL A 56 6.12 14.77 4.56
CA VAL A 56 5.02 13.86 4.17
C VAL A 56 4.15 14.39 3.03
N GLN A 57 4.10 15.71 2.81
CA GLN A 57 3.13 16.32 1.89
C GLN A 57 3.22 15.77 0.46
N HIS A 58 4.43 15.46 -0.01
CA HIS A 58 4.70 15.00 -1.37
C HIS A 58 4.54 13.49 -1.54
N LEU A 59 4.47 12.72 -0.43
CA LEU A 59 4.38 11.26 -0.49
C LEU A 59 3.14 10.82 -1.28
N THR A 60 3.39 9.86 -2.17
CA THR A 60 2.41 9.18 -3.02
C THR A 60 2.33 7.70 -2.64
N PHE A 61 1.32 6.99 -3.13
CA PHE A 61 1.27 5.53 -2.98
C PHE A 61 2.39 4.82 -3.75
N HIS A 62 2.93 5.44 -4.80
CA HIS A 62 4.09 4.92 -5.52
C HIS A 62 5.33 4.96 -4.63
N ASP A 63 5.55 6.06 -3.91
CA ASP A 63 6.68 6.19 -2.98
C ASP A 63 6.61 5.15 -1.86
N LEU A 64 5.40 4.88 -1.32
CA LEU A 64 5.21 3.81 -0.33
C LEU A 64 5.53 2.42 -0.89
N ARG A 65 5.22 2.18 -2.17
CA ARG A 65 5.55 0.93 -2.86
C ARG A 65 7.05 0.81 -3.12
N GLN A 66 7.74 1.91 -3.45
CA GLN A 66 9.20 1.93 -3.57
C GLN A 66 9.89 1.73 -2.22
N ASP A 67 9.41 2.40 -1.16
CA ASP A 67 9.93 2.24 0.21
C ASP A 67 9.85 0.78 0.68
N PHE A 68 8.75 0.08 0.37
CA PHE A 68 8.67 -1.37 0.59
C PHE A 68 9.78 -2.13 -0.13
N ALA A 69 10.02 -1.82 -1.41
CA ALA A 69 11.06 -2.48 -2.21
C ALA A 69 12.46 -2.28 -1.60
N TYR A 70 12.77 -1.04 -1.20
CA TYR A 70 14.03 -0.71 -0.53
C TYR A 70 14.20 -1.47 0.78
N ARG A 71 13.19 -1.46 1.65
CA ARG A 71 13.26 -2.18 2.93
C ARG A 71 13.33 -3.70 2.75
N ALA A 72 12.68 -4.26 1.74
CA ALA A 72 12.79 -5.68 1.42
C ALA A 72 14.21 -6.04 0.98
N ARG A 73 14.86 -5.17 0.19
CA ARG A 73 16.28 -5.32 -0.18
C ARG A 73 17.20 -5.24 1.03
N GLU A 74 16.98 -4.28 1.94
CA GLU A 74 17.74 -4.18 3.19
C GLU A 74 17.55 -5.40 4.09
N ALA A 75 16.36 -6.02 4.06
CA ALA A 75 16.06 -7.27 4.75
C ALA A 75 16.62 -8.52 4.06
N GLY A 76 17.36 -8.37 2.95
CA GLY A 76 18.08 -9.44 2.26
C GLY A 76 17.34 -10.12 1.11
N TRP A 77 16.16 -9.65 0.72
CA TRP A 77 15.44 -10.21 -0.44
C TRP A 77 16.22 -9.93 -1.73
N SER A 78 16.25 -10.88 -2.66
CA SER A 78 16.87 -10.67 -3.97
C SER A 78 16.08 -9.67 -4.83
N ILE A 79 16.71 -9.16 -5.90
CA ILE A 79 16.03 -8.25 -6.84
C ILE A 79 14.87 -8.98 -7.53
N GLU A 80 15.06 -10.26 -7.86
CA GLU A 80 14.06 -11.12 -8.49
C GLU A 80 12.88 -11.38 -7.55
N GLU A 81 13.12 -11.62 -6.27
CA GLU A 81 12.08 -11.79 -5.26
C GLU A 81 11.22 -10.52 -5.11
N VAL A 82 11.87 -9.36 -5.00
CA VAL A 82 11.18 -8.06 -4.92
C VAL A 82 10.41 -7.77 -6.21
N ALA A 83 11.01 -8.00 -7.37
CA ALA A 83 10.37 -7.80 -8.66
C ALA A 83 9.13 -8.68 -8.83
N ASN A 84 9.25 -9.96 -8.48
CA ASN A 84 8.14 -10.91 -8.52
C ASN A 84 7.02 -10.49 -7.55
N TYR A 85 7.36 -10.12 -6.31
CA TYR A 85 6.38 -9.68 -5.31
C TYR A 85 5.62 -8.43 -5.74
N LEU A 86 6.32 -7.46 -6.34
CA LEU A 86 5.69 -6.25 -6.85
C LEU A 86 4.89 -6.51 -8.14
N GLY A 87 4.95 -7.70 -8.72
CA GLY A 87 4.30 -7.98 -10.01
C GLY A 87 4.97 -7.24 -11.17
N LEU A 88 6.25 -6.92 -11.03
CA LEU A 88 7.11 -6.39 -12.09
C LEU A 88 7.53 -7.56 -12.99
N ALA A 89 6.55 -8.22 -13.61
CA ALA A 89 6.83 -9.31 -14.53
C ALA A 89 7.68 -8.75 -15.68
N THR A 90 8.94 -9.16 -15.75
CA THR A 90 9.80 -8.90 -16.90
C THR A 90 9.16 -9.60 -18.09
N LYS A 91 8.48 -8.85 -18.97
CA LYS A 91 8.41 -9.28 -20.36
C LYS A 91 9.86 -9.49 -20.79
N LYS A 92 10.21 -10.75 -21.06
CA LYS A 92 11.51 -11.21 -21.59
C LYS A 92 12.24 -10.05 -22.31
N GLY A 93 13.30 -9.53 -21.70
CA GLY A 93 14.28 -8.67 -22.40
C GLY A 93 14.48 -7.23 -21.94
N ALA A 94 13.74 -6.68 -20.98
CA ALA A 94 14.04 -5.35 -20.45
C ALA A 94 13.97 -5.32 -18.92
N LEU A 95 15.15 -5.36 -18.29
CA LEU A 95 15.30 -4.83 -16.93
C LEU A 95 15.06 -3.33 -17.05
N SER A 96 13.85 -2.87 -16.74
CA SER A 96 13.68 -1.46 -16.42
C SER A 96 14.50 -1.22 -15.17
N THR A 97 15.64 -0.57 -15.35
CA THR A 97 16.63 -0.27 -14.33
C THR A 97 15.94 0.30 -13.09
N PHE A 98 16.04 -0.39 -11.96
CA PHE A 98 15.77 0.15 -10.64
C PHE A 98 17.12 0.59 -10.06
N LEU A 99 17.57 1.79 -10.43
CA LEU A 99 18.50 2.65 -9.70
C LEU A 99 18.18 4.10 -10.06
#